data_AF-A0A2A9G2R0-F1
#
_entry.id   AF-A0A2A9G2R0-F1
#
_cell.length_a   1.000
_cell.length_b   1.000
_cell.length_c   1.000
_cell.angle_alpha   90.00
_cell.angle_beta   90.00
_cell.angle_gamma   90.00
#
_symmetry.space_group_name_H-M   'P 1'
#
loop_
_entity.id
_entity.type
_entity.pdbx_description
1 polymer ?
#
loop_
_entity_poly.entity_id
_entity_poly.type
_entity_poly.pdbx_seq_one_letter_code
_entity_poly.pdbx_strand_id
1 'polypeptide(L)' 'MDTTGDHPAGSRGTGAEVVLCIDADCPGCGWPERTLTLPRGVFGCPKCTHTSTDRGV' A
#
# COMPACT_ATOMS: atom_id res chain seq x y z
N MET A 1 -22.55 32.58 -25.42
CA MET A 1 -22.26 32.75 -23.99
C MET A 1 -21.61 31.45 -23.57
N ASP A 2 -20.32 31.34 -23.84
CA ASP A 2 -19.61 30.06 -23.84
C ASP A 2 -18.33 30.27 -23.02
N THR A 3 -18.51 30.34 -21.70
CA THR A 3 -17.39 30.37 -20.77
C THR A 3 -16.94 28.94 -20.50
N THR A 4 -15.90 28.54 -21.24
CA THR A 4 -14.78 27.71 -20.82
C THR A 4 -14.99 26.98 -19.50
N GLY A 5 -15.22 25.67 -19.59
CA GLY A 5 -15.08 24.77 -18.45
C GLY A 5 -13.65 24.77 -17.96
N ASP A 6 -13.41 25.53 -16.89
CA ASP A 6 -12.23 25.44 -16.04
C ASP A 6 -12.21 24.06 -15.39
N HIS A 7 -11.58 23.10 -16.07
CA HIS A 7 -11.16 21.85 -15.44
C HIS A 7 -9.77 22.13 -14.87
N PRO A 8 -9.59 22.19 -13.54
CA PRO A 8 -8.28 22.42 -12.98
C PRO A 8 -7.34 21.30 -13.43
N ALA A 9 -6.29 21.74 -14.13
CA ALA A 9 -5.20 20.92 -14.60
C ALA A 9 -4.57 20.17 -13.42
N GLY A 10 -4.57 18.84 -13.53
CA GLY A 10 -3.64 17.97 -12.81
C GLY A 10 -3.72 18.07 -11.29
N SER A 11 -4.61 17.27 -10.71
CA SER A 11 -4.34 16.73 -9.37
C SER A 11 -3.00 16.02 -9.46
N ARG A 12 -1.93 16.68 -9.01
CA ARG A 12 -0.65 16.06 -8.69
C ARG A 12 -0.95 15.13 -7.54
N GLY A 13 -1.47 13.95 -7.86
CA GLY A 13 -1.78 12.93 -6.88
C GLY A 13 -0.49 12.67 -6.12
N THR A 14 -0.46 13.09 -4.86
CA THR A 14 0.46 12.58 -3.85
C THR A 14 0.47 11.08 -4.06
N GLY A 15 1.58 10.53 -4.58
CA GLY A 15 1.61 9.17 -5.13
C GLY A 15 0.94 8.20 -4.18
N ALA A 16 -0.27 7.74 -4.54
CA ALA A 16 -1.05 6.89 -3.66
C ALA A 16 -0.23 5.63 -3.40
N GLU A 17 0.10 5.38 -2.13
CA GLU A 17 0.85 4.18 -1.77
C GLU A 17 -0.03 2.97 -2.07
N VAL A 18 0.36 2.19 -3.09
CA VAL A 18 -0.36 0.96 -3.42
C VAL A 18 0.00 -0.09 -2.37
N VAL A 19 -1.01 -0.50 -1.62
CA VAL A 19 -0.92 -1.57 -0.63
C VAL A 19 -1.67 -2.79 -1.16
N LEU A 20 -0.95 -3.90 -1.33
CA LEU A 20 -1.50 -5.17 -1.77
C LEU A 20 -1.65 -6.13 -0.58
N CYS A 21 -2.75 -6.88 -0.53
CA CYS A 21 -2.84 -8.03 0.36
C CYS A 21 -2.19 -9.25 -0.32
N ILE A 22 -1.38 -10.00 0.43
CA ILE A 22 -0.68 -11.19 -0.04
C ILE A 22 -0.86 -12.34 0.94
N ASP A 23 -0.86 -13.56 0.42
CA ASP A 23 -0.80 -14.81 1.19
C ASP A 23 0.65 -15.03 1.65
N ALA A 24 0.90 -14.80 2.94
CA ALA A 24 2.21 -14.97 3.59
C ALA A 24 2.01 -14.94 5.10
N ASP A 25 2.58 -15.90 5.82
CA ASP A 25 2.49 -15.93 7.27
C ASP A 25 3.27 -14.79 7.93
N CYS A 26 2.64 -14.08 8.87
CA CYS A 26 3.31 -13.07 9.69
C CYS A 26 4.25 -13.75 10.70
N PRO A 27 5.56 -13.45 10.72
CA PRO A 27 6.49 -14.08 11.67
C PRO A 27 6.28 -13.61 13.11
N GLY A 28 5.55 -12.51 13.34
CA GLY A 28 5.26 -12.00 14.67
C GLY A 28 4.05 -12.67 15.35
N CYS A 29 3.02 -13.07 14.60
CA CYS A 29 1.78 -13.62 15.19
C CYS A 29 1.21 -14.85 14.46
N GLY A 30 1.82 -15.31 13.37
CA GLY A 30 1.37 -16.46 12.58
C GLY A 30 0.11 -16.23 11.75
N TRP A 31 -0.33 -14.98 11.56
CA TRP A 31 -1.49 -14.70 10.69
C TRP A 31 -1.15 -14.99 9.22
N PRO A 32 -2.01 -15.68 8.46
CA PRO A 32 -1.68 -16.18 7.11
C PRO A 32 -1.65 -15.11 6.01
N GLU A 33 -1.96 -13.86 6.34
CA GLU A 33 -1.98 -12.76 5.38
C GLU A 33 -1.06 -11.60 5.79
N ARG A 34 -0.50 -10.93 4.78
CA ARG A 34 0.33 -9.73 4.94
C ARG A 34 -0.05 -8.66 3.94
N THR A 35 0.39 -7.44 4.22
CA THR A 35 0.30 -6.32 3.28
C THR A 35 1.66 -6.07 2.66
N LEU A 36 1.73 -5.71 1.37
CA LEU A 36 2.92 -5.25 0.68
C LEU A 36 2.71 -3.82 0.22
N THR A 37 3.50 -2.89 0.75
CA THR A 37 3.56 -1.51 0.28
C THR A 37 4.56 -1.41 -0.87
N LEU A 38 4.06 -1.42 -2.12
CA LEU A 38 4.86 -1.47 -3.34
C LEU A 38 5.96 -0.38 -3.47
N PRO A 39 5.74 0.89 -3.11
CA PRO A 39 6.81 1.89 -3.24
C PRO A 39 7.95 1.71 -2.24
N ARG A 40 7.74 0.94 -1.16
CA ARG A 40 8.73 0.77 -0.09
C ARG A 40 9.27 -0.66 0.02
N GLY A 41 8.63 -1.63 -0.64
CA GLY A 41 8.94 -3.05 -0.46
C GLY A 41 8.75 -3.52 0.99
N VAL A 42 7.85 -2.86 1.74
CA VAL A 42 7.62 -3.17 3.16
C VAL A 42 6.45 -4.10 3.28
N PHE A 43 6.67 -5.20 3.99
CA PHE A 43 5.66 -6.19 4.33
C PHE A 43 5.10 -5.92 5.73
N GLY A 44 3.82 -5.61 5.84
CA GLY A 44 3.11 -5.43 7.12
C GLY A 44 2.22 -6.63 7.48
N CYS A 45 1.67 -6.62 8.68
CA CYS A 45 0.61 -7.53 9.11
C CYS A 45 -0.66 -6.73 9.45
N PRO A 46 -1.86 -7.14 9.00
CA PRO A 46 -3.10 -6.47 9.37
C PRO A 46 -3.54 -6.75 10.83
N LYS A 47 -2.92 -7.72 11.52
CA LYS A 47 -3.32 -8.14 12.88
C LYS A 47 -2.37 -7.69 13.98
N CYS A 48 -1.15 -7.29 13.66
CA CYS A 48 -0.17 -6.84 14.64
C CYS A 48 0.72 -5.75 14.03
N THR A 49 1.59 -5.16 14.85
CA THR A 49 2.49 -4.08 14.42
C THR A 49 3.76 -4.57 13.71
N HIS A 50 3.88 -5.87 13.46
CA HIS A 50 5.06 -6.43 12.80
C HIS A 50 5.17 -5.93 11.37
N THR A 51 6.35 -5.40 11.03
CA THR A 51 6.72 -5.00 9.67
C THR A 51 8.13 -5.52 9.37
N SER A 52 8.39 -5.85 8.11
CA SER A 52 9.69 -6.32 7.64
C SER A 52 9.92 -5.94 6.18
N THR A 53 11.16 -5.82 5.76
CA THR A 53 11.55 -5.72 4.34
C THR A 53 11.78 -7.10 3.71
N ASP A 54 11.81 -8.15 4.52
CA ASP A 54 11.88 -9.52 4.06
C ASP A 54 10.48 -10.16 3.97
N ARG A 55 10.28 -10.94 2.90
CA ARG A 55 9.00 -11.63 2.68
C ARG A 55 8.82 -12.81 3.64
N GLY A 56 9.91 -13.46 4.06
CA GLY A 56 9.93 -14.64 4.92
C GLY A 56 9.79 -15.96 4.15
N VAL A 57 10.67 -16.20 3.15
CA VAL A 57 10.69 -17.45 2.37
C VAL A 57 11.54 -18.53 3.03
#